data_AF-A0A401KPE4-F1
#
_entry.id   AF-A0A401KPE4-F1
#
_cell.length_a   1.000
_cell.length_b   1.000
_cell.length_c   1.000
_cell.angle_alpha   90.00
_cell.angle_beta   90.00
_cell.angle_gamma   90.00
#
_symmetry.space_group_name_H-M   'P 1'
#
loop_
_entity.id
_entity.type
_entity.pdbx_description
1 polymer ?
#
loop_
_entity_poly.entity_id
_entity_poly.type
_entity_poly.pdbx_seq_one_letter_code
_entity_poly.pdbx_strand_id
1 'polypeptide(L)'
;MVSTPTISRQRPGSACEECRRRKVRCDRRRPQCQVCFETGIECKINTTRLPRGPRKGQLRTLRTRIAALERCLADQHPEINHQMASLFDGTVIDCDSEEDPLRDLPPLPDPLSGTMPDQSSDDRRTGTRSPRSPESPNRPSSLVSDLMRADLDQLYFDRVHPFAPILQRWRYHTWAKQPKKTEAQTCLQYAMWTLAASMSAQFQSLRDRLYAETRRMLDSLDLQGPPTDTAPGIEPAQAWILVCIYEYMQQSPLQAWMSTGRCCRLVLGMRLYELDDPNSPVTMAREHETVLVDWIGLEEQRRTFWMAYSLDRFISFHNGLPFTLDEQLITTRLPCPEEDFQAGQPTLTAYLSDVMAPSPPTSPIPSATNTIPSPSLFARPHASHSQILLPHPPPPTPTTTPTLGLPDPLSSFTELILIATIVGRALTHRQTLAVEQIHPPNFTHIPSDNFWTRHNYLHELLTYRIATLSSYPHVDPMLMFARIVAQSMVLFLQSVLESITWKSGDHLLGIIEFERVCVLAAHEVVGLVKMQGQLGYFKVHPLTPIPLMMCTEFFSSHGYLDPSFEVMMHGLVESLHDLDRVKNPVQSPPLSVQ
;
A
#
# COMPACT_ATOMS: atom_id res chain seq x y z
N MET A 1 -3.19 62.96 -44.59
CA MET A 1 -3.14 62.72 -43.13
C MET A 1 -3.79 61.37 -42.87
N VAL A 2 -2.97 60.32 -42.68
CA VAL A 2 -3.46 58.96 -42.43
C VAL A 2 -3.35 58.72 -40.92
N SER A 3 -4.50 58.62 -40.27
CA SER A 3 -4.63 58.45 -38.83
C SER A 3 -4.32 57.00 -38.43
N THR A 4 -3.19 56.77 -37.79
CA THR A 4 -2.88 55.48 -37.13
C THR A 4 -3.82 55.25 -35.95
N PRO A 5 -4.52 54.10 -35.86
CA PRO A 5 -5.41 53.84 -34.74
C PRO A 5 -4.60 53.47 -33.49
N THR A 6 -4.89 54.20 -32.42
CA THR A 6 -4.39 54.01 -31.05
C THR A 6 -4.63 52.57 -30.56
N ILE A 7 -3.57 51.89 -30.16
CA ILE A 7 -3.63 50.54 -29.57
C ILE A 7 -4.23 50.64 -28.15
N SER A 8 -5.48 50.24 -28.00
CA SER A 8 -6.14 50.08 -26.71
C SER A 8 -5.47 48.96 -25.88
N ARG A 9 -5.24 49.22 -24.60
CA ARG A 9 -4.72 48.27 -23.60
C ARG A 9 -5.49 46.94 -23.67
N GLN A 10 -4.78 45.82 -23.87
CA GLN A 10 -5.41 44.51 -24.10
C GLN A 10 -6.18 44.01 -22.87
N ARG A 11 -7.39 43.47 -23.09
CA ARG A 11 -8.17 42.78 -22.05
C ARG A 11 -7.51 41.44 -21.65
N PRO A 12 -7.48 41.07 -20.36
CA PRO A 12 -7.02 39.76 -19.91
C PRO A 12 -7.88 38.63 -20.52
N GLY A 13 -7.25 37.55 -21.00
CA GLY A 13 -7.99 36.40 -21.54
C GLY A 13 -7.12 35.43 -22.33
N SER A 14 -7.62 34.21 -22.55
CA SER A 14 -6.97 33.20 -23.38
C SER A 14 -7.09 33.55 -24.87
N ALA A 15 -6.03 33.25 -25.64
CA ALA A 15 -6.08 33.28 -27.11
C ALA A 15 -6.94 32.13 -27.65
N CYS A 16 -7.65 32.37 -28.76
CA CYS A 16 -8.44 31.35 -29.46
C CYS A 16 -7.57 30.20 -30.00
N GLU A 17 -8.21 29.07 -30.29
CA GLU A 17 -7.53 27.86 -30.73
C GLU A 17 -6.81 28.05 -32.07
N GLU A 18 -7.42 28.78 -33.01
CA GLU A 18 -6.84 28.97 -34.34
C GLU A 18 -5.60 29.87 -34.32
N CYS A 19 -5.65 31.01 -33.64
CA CYS A 19 -4.46 31.87 -33.48
C CYS A 19 -3.35 31.16 -32.71
N ARG A 20 -3.70 30.27 -31.78
CA ARG A 20 -2.73 29.44 -31.06
C ARG A 20 -2.11 28.37 -31.96
N ARG A 21 -2.93 27.67 -32.77
CA ARG A 21 -2.49 26.66 -33.74
C ARG A 21 -1.52 27.27 -34.76
N ARG A 22 -1.82 28.48 -35.22
CA ARG A 22 -0.96 29.25 -36.15
C ARG A 22 0.21 29.97 -35.49
N LYS A 23 0.30 29.97 -34.15
CA LYS A 23 1.30 30.73 -33.37
C LYS A 23 1.32 32.23 -33.71
N VAL A 24 0.17 32.82 -34.00
CA VAL A 24 0.00 34.25 -34.31
C VAL A 24 -0.67 34.99 -33.16
N ARG A 25 -0.46 36.31 -33.09
CA ARG A 25 -1.00 37.13 -31.99
C ARG A 25 -2.51 37.30 -32.14
N CYS A 26 -3.26 36.79 -31.15
CA CYS A 26 -4.71 37.00 -31.07
C CYS A 26 -5.00 38.36 -30.41
N ASP A 27 -5.80 39.20 -31.08
CA ASP A 27 -6.32 40.49 -30.60
C ASP A 27 -7.49 40.33 -29.60
N ARG A 28 -8.04 39.12 -29.47
CA ARG A 28 -9.03 38.70 -28.46
C ARG A 28 -10.34 39.51 -28.47
N ARG A 29 -10.68 40.17 -29.59
CA ARG A 29 -12.02 40.74 -29.78
C ARG A 29 -13.09 39.63 -29.74
N ARG A 30 -14.32 40.00 -29.38
CA ARG A 30 -15.48 39.11 -29.30
C ARG A 30 -16.59 39.69 -30.19
N PRO A 31 -17.34 38.88 -30.94
CA PRO A 31 -17.41 37.41 -30.90
C PRO A 31 -16.28 36.67 -31.63
N GLN A 32 -15.57 37.32 -32.56
CA GLN A 32 -14.42 36.74 -33.26
C GLN A 32 -13.20 37.67 -33.16
N CYS A 33 -12.00 37.08 -33.17
CA CYS A 33 -10.75 37.82 -33.23
C CYS A 33 -10.47 38.26 -34.68
N GLN A 34 -9.79 39.39 -34.89
CA GLN A 34 -9.60 39.98 -36.21
C GLN A 34 -8.90 39.03 -37.20
N VAL A 35 -7.92 38.26 -36.72
CA VAL A 35 -7.23 37.25 -37.54
C VAL A 35 -8.19 36.13 -38.00
N CYS A 36 -9.09 35.67 -37.13
CA CYS A 36 -10.08 34.65 -37.48
C CYS A 36 -11.16 35.22 -38.42
N PHE A 37 -11.54 36.49 -38.24
CA PHE A 37 -12.49 37.18 -39.11
C PHE A 37 -11.94 37.34 -40.54
N GLU A 38 -10.72 37.84 -40.68
CA GLU A 38 -10.05 38.04 -41.98
C GLU A 38 -9.79 36.72 -42.70
N THR A 39 -9.60 35.62 -41.96
CA THR A 39 -9.36 34.29 -42.53
C THR A 39 -10.63 33.48 -42.77
N GLY A 40 -11.81 33.99 -42.36
CA GLY A 40 -13.10 33.31 -42.53
C GLY A 40 -13.24 32.03 -41.70
N ILE A 41 -12.46 31.86 -40.63
CA ILE A 41 -12.42 30.63 -39.83
C ILE A 41 -13.07 30.84 -38.47
N GLU A 42 -13.79 29.82 -38.01
CA GLU A 42 -14.51 29.85 -36.74
C GLU A 42 -13.59 30.04 -35.52
N CYS A 43 -13.84 31.09 -34.73
CA CYS A 43 -13.00 31.49 -33.62
C CYS A 43 -13.41 30.82 -32.29
N LYS A 44 -12.97 29.58 -32.06
CA LYS A 44 -13.25 28.85 -30.80
C LYS A 44 -12.24 29.15 -29.69
N ILE A 45 -12.73 29.28 -28.46
CA ILE A 45 -11.91 29.47 -27.26
C ILE A 45 -12.24 28.37 -26.27
N ASN A 46 -11.26 27.51 -26.02
CA ASN A 46 -11.40 26.40 -25.09
C ASN A 46 -11.19 26.88 -23.64
N THR A 47 -12.26 26.83 -22.86
CA THR A 47 -12.30 27.20 -21.44
C THR A 47 -12.12 26.01 -20.49
N THR A 48 -12.11 24.78 -21.00
CA THR A 48 -12.06 23.54 -20.21
C THR A 48 -10.65 22.98 -19.98
N ARG A 49 -9.60 23.66 -20.46
CA ARG A 49 -8.22 23.25 -20.16
C ARG A 49 -7.81 23.67 -18.75
N LEU A 50 -7.42 22.68 -17.94
CA LEU A 50 -6.76 22.85 -16.65
C LEU A 50 -5.58 23.84 -16.77
N PRO A 51 -5.42 24.80 -15.85
CA PRO A 51 -4.31 25.74 -15.88
C PRO A 51 -2.98 24.97 -15.78
N ARG A 52 -2.00 25.34 -16.62
CA ARG A 52 -0.61 24.93 -16.39
C ARG A 52 -0.20 25.43 -15.01
N GLY A 53 0.60 24.62 -14.31
CA GLY A 53 0.94 24.73 -12.89
C GLY A 53 1.31 26.12 -12.35
N PRO A 54 1.52 26.23 -11.02
CA PRO A 54 1.47 27.49 -10.29
C PRO A 54 2.28 28.62 -10.96
N ARG A 55 1.67 29.80 -11.07
CA ARG A 55 2.25 30.94 -11.81
C ARG A 55 3.62 31.27 -11.22
N LYS A 56 4.62 31.49 -12.09
CA LYS A 56 6.05 31.73 -11.81
C LYS A 56 6.38 32.82 -10.77
N GLY A 57 5.40 33.57 -10.26
CA GLY A 57 5.53 34.56 -9.18
C GLY A 57 5.03 34.08 -7.81
N GLN A 58 4.18 33.06 -7.74
CA GLN A 58 3.61 32.55 -6.49
C GLN A 58 4.70 31.94 -5.60
N LEU A 59 5.73 31.37 -6.21
CA LEU A 59 6.90 30.85 -5.51
C LEU A 59 7.76 31.97 -4.88
N ARG A 60 7.81 33.16 -5.49
CA ARG A 60 8.43 34.34 -4.89
C ARG A 60 7.58 34.89 -3.75
N THR A 61 6.27 34.99 -3.94
CA THR A 61 5.34 35.43 -2.88
C THR A 61 5.37 34.50 -1.67
N LEU A 62 5.41 33.18 -1.90
CA LEU A 62 5.55 32.18 -0.84
C LEU A 62 6.91 32.29 -0.15
N ARG A 63 8.02 32.45 -0.88
CA ARG A 63 9.35 32.71 -0.29
C ARG A 63 9.39 33.98 0.56
N THR A 64 8.79 35.08 0.09
CA THR A 64 8.70 36.32 0.87
C THR A 64 7.84 36.16 2.12
N ARG A 65 6.77 35.37 2.03
CA ARG A 65 5.88 35.10 3.16
C ARG A 65 6.52 34.16 4.18
N ILE A 66 7.27 33.15 3.73
CA ILE A 66 8.10 32.27 4.57
C ILE A 66 9.16 33.12 5.28
N ALA A 67 9.91 33.96 4.56
CA ALA A 67 10.93 34.83 5.17
C ALA A 67 10.38 35.88 6.14
N ALA A 68 9.09 36.24 6.03
CA ALA A 68 8.40 37.11 6.98
C ALA A 68 7.94 36.35 8.22
N LEU A 69 7.44 35.12 8.05
CA LEU A 69 7.05 34.23 9.14
C LEU A 69 8.27 33.77 9.96
N GLU A 70 9.38 33.44 9.30
CA GLU A 70 10.66 33.12 9.95
C GLU A 70 11.16 34.30 10.80
N ARG A 71 10.99 35.54 10.34
CA ARG A 71 11.33 36.73 11.12
C ARG A 71 10.41 36.96 12.32
N CYS A 72 9.10 36.78 12.15
CA CYS A 72 8.17 36.85 13.28
C CYS A 72 8.42 35.75 14.32
N LEU A 73 8.81 34.56 13.90
CA LEU A 73 9.17 33.45 14.80
C LEU A 73 10.50 33.72 15.52
N ALA A 74 11.49 34.31 14.83
CA ALA A 74 12.76 34.71 15.44
C ALA A 74 12.58 35.80 16.51
N ASP A 75 11.64 36.72 16.33
CA ASP A 75 11.31 37.76 17.33
C ASP A 75 10.55 37.19 18.54
N GLN A 76 9.81 36.08 18.39
CA GLN A 76 9.04 35.45 19.48
C GLN A 76 9.84 34.41 20.29
N HIS A 77 10.87 33.82 19.70
CA HIS A 77 11.70 32.79 20.33
C HIS A 77 13.21 33.04 20.12
N PRO A 78 13.82 33.97 20.88
CA PRO A 78 15.24 34.32 20.74
C PRO A 78 16.20 33.16 21.05
N GLU A 79 15.74 32.14 21.78
CA GLU A 79 16.53 30.96 22.16
C GLU A 79 16.83 30.03 20.96
N ILE A 80 15.95 30.00 19.94
CA ILE A 80 16.12 29.18 18.72
C ILE A 80 17.26 29.71 17.85
N ASN A 81 17.44 31.04 17.78
CA ASN A 81 18.53 31.65 17.03
C ASN A 81 19.91 31.35 17.65
N HIS A 82 19.99 31.23 18.98
CA HIS A 82 21.26 30.92 19.65
C HIS A 82 21.69 29.46 19.41
N GLN A 83 20.73 28.54 19.25
CA GLN A 83 20.97 27.15 18.88
C GLN A 83 21.30 26.98 17.38
N MET A 84 20.67 27.75 16.48
CA MET A 84 21.06 27.76 15.07
C MET A 84 22.43 28.39 14.84
N ALA A 85 22.77 29.47 15.57
CA ALA A 85 24.09 30.10 15.47
C ALA A 85 25.23 29.16 15.90
N SER A 86 25.00 28.26 16.87
CA SER A 86 26.02 27.26 17.26
C SER A 86 26.09 26.05 16.32
N LEU A 87 25.08 25.83 15.46
CA LEU A 87 25.07 24.76 14.46
C LEU A 87 25.74 25.17 13.13
N PHE A 88 26.00 26.46 12.92
CA PHE A 88 26.58 27.01 11.69
C PHE A 88 27.96 27.68 11.83
N ASP A 89 28.63 27.60 12.99
CA ASP A 89 29.99 28.13 13.18
C ASP A 89 31.10 27.21 12.61
N GLY A 90 30.89 26.71 11.40
CA GLY A 90 31.82 25.73 10.84
C GLY A 90 31.54 25.31 9.41
N THR A 91 31.17 26.24 8.51
CA THR A 91 31.49 26.19 7.06
C THR A 91 30.85 27.37 6.34
N VAL A 92 31.59 28.47 6.22
CA VAL A 92 31.34 29.45 5.16
C VAL A 92 32.09 28.92 3.93
N ILE A 93 31.39 28.21 3.05
CA ILE A 93 31.86 27.98 1.68
C ILE A 93 31.28 29.12 0.85
N ASP A 94 32.11 30.13 0.61
CA ASP A 94 31.88 31.15 -0.39
C ASP A 94 32.21 30.54 -1.76
N CYS A 95 31.19 30.39 -2.61
CA CYS A 95 31.35 29.91 -3.99
C CYS A 95 31.03 31.07 -4.93
N ASP A 96 32.05 31.88 -5.21
CA ASP A 96 32.19 32.59 -6.49
C ASP A 96 33.65 33.03 -6.62
N SER A 97 34.46 32.26 -7.36
CA SER A 97 35.54 32.75 -8.25
C SER A 97 36.34 31.56 -8.82
N GLU A 98 36.34 31.48 -10.15
CA GLU A 98 37.33 30.76 -10.94
C GLU A 98 38.72 31.32 -10.61
N GLU A 99 39.72 30.48 -10.30
CA GLU A 99 41.12 30.53 -10.76
C GLU A 99 41.92 29.40 -10.06
N ASP A 100 42.67 28.63 -10.86
CA ASP A 100 43.52 27.49 -10.49
C ASP A 100 44.90 27.97 -9.99
N PRO A 101 45.31 27.73 -8.73
CA PRO A 101 46.60 28.19 -8.24
C PRO A 101 47.39 27.06 -7.56
N LEU A 102 47.85 26.05 -8.30
CA LEU A 102 48.96 25.19 -7.86
C LEU A 102 49.94 24.85 -9.00
N ARG A 103 50.56 25.89 -9.57
CA ARG A 103 51.88 25.81 -10.19
C ARG A 103 52.85 26.58 -9.31
N ASP A 104 53.80 25.86 -8.72
CA ASP A 104 55.10 26.32 -8.21
C ASP A 104 55.38 25.87 -6.77
N LEU A 105 55.92 24.65 -6.62
CA LEU A 105 56.89 24.34 -5.56
C LEU A 105 57.91 23.31 -6.09
N PRO A 106 59.23 23.48 -5.82
CA PRO A 106 60.30 22.66 -6.39
C PRO A 106 60.58 21.36 -5.60
N PRO A 107 61.19 20.34 -6.22
CA PRO A 107 61.46 19.04 -5.57
C PRO A 107 62.82 19.01 -4.87
N LEU A 108 63.03 18.05 -3.94
CA LEU A 108 64.28 17.33 -3.55
C LEU A 108 64.21 16.89 -2.05
N PRO A 109 65.02 15.92 -1.57
CA PRO A 109 65.40 14.61 -2.13
C PRO A 109 65.31 13.44 -1.11
N ASP A 110 65.38 12.19 -1.60
CA ASP A 110 65.57 10.95 -0.80
C ASP A 110 66.91 10.91 -0.04
N PRO A 111 66.99 10.08 1.03
CA PRO A 111 68.07 9.08 1.04
C PRO A 111 67.71 7.67 1.55
N LEU A 112 68.55 6.74 1.11
CA LEU A 112 68.53 5.28 1.14
C LEU A 112 68.97 4.62 2.48
N SER A 113 68.44 3.39 2.67
CA SER A 113 69.07 2.13 3.15
C SER A 113 69.93 2.02 4.43
N GLY A 114 69.63 1.00 5.26
CA GLY A 114 70.64 0.35 6.13
C GLY A 114 70.13 -0.57 7.27
N THR A 115 69.99 -1.88 6.99
CA THR A 115 70.42 -3.08 7.77
C THR A 115 70.39 -3.16 9.33
N MET A 116 69.52 -4.07 9.87
CA MET A 116 69.65 -5.23 10.84
C MET A 116 70.81 -5.32 11.89
N PRO A 117 70.80 -6.15 12.99
CA PRO A 117 70.04 -7.42 13.18
C PRO A 117 69.61 -7.89 14.63
N ASP A 118 68.80 -8.97 14.63
CA ASP A 118 68.71 -10.19 15.50
C ASP A 118 68.35 -10.22 17.01
N GLN A 119 67.41 -11.12 17.36
CA GLN A 119 67.55 -12.19 18.39
C GLN A 119 66.37 -13.21 18.40
N SER A 120 66.59 -14.35 17.73
CA SER A 120 66.26 -15.77 18.04
C SER A 120 65.07 -16.19 18.93
N SER A 121 64.22 -17.12 18.44
CA SER A 121 64.26 -18.56 18.78
C SER A 121 63.11 -19.40 18.16
N ASP A 122 63.44 -20.66 17.85
CA ASP A 122 62.76 -21.72 17.07
C ASP A 122 61.34 -22.15 17.50
N ASP A 123 60.47 -22.58 16.57
CA ASP A 123 60.34 -24.01 16.18
C ASP A 123 59.21 -24.32 15.15
N ARG A 124 59.61 -25.06 14.09
CA ARG A 124 58.93 -26.15 13.36
C ARG A 124 57.52 -26.05 12.70
N ARG A 125 57.58 -26.30 11.37
CA ARG A 125 56.70 -27.17 10.52
C ARG A 125 55.26 -26.71 10.20
N THR A 126 55.03 -26.26 8.96
CA THR A 126 54.43 -27.05 7.85
C THR A 126 54.19 -26.16 6.64
N GLY A 127 54.77 -26.53 5.50
CA GLY A 127 54.50 -25.90 4.22
C GLY A 127 53.27 -26.52 3.57
N THR A 128 52.20 -25.76 3.48
CA THR A 128 51.14 -25.96 2.47
C THR A 128 50.59 -24.59 2.12
N ARG A 129 50.83 -24.18 0.86
CA ARG A 129 50.35 -22.92 0.29
C ARG A 129 48.83 -22.79 0.47
N SER A 130 48.41 -21.77 1.21
CA SER A 130 47.02 -21.30 1.17
C SER A 130 46.77 -20.65 -0.20
N PRO A 131 45.68 -20.98 -0.93
CA PRO A 131 45.36 -20.30 -2.18
C PRO A 131 44.96 -18.86 -1.86
N ARG A 132 45.53 -17.93 -2.63
CA ARG A 132 45.17 -16.52 -2.67
C ARG A 132 43.66 -16.38 -2.80
N SER A 133 43.09 -15.50 -1.97
CA SER A 133 41.74 -14.96 -2.12
C SER A 133 41.52 -14.50 -3.57
N PRO A 134 40.39 -14.83 -4.21
CA PRO A 134 40.09 -14.25 -5.51
C PRO A 134 39.91 -12.75 -5.35
N GLU A 135 40.63 -12.01 -6.19
CA GLU A 135 40.49 -10.57 -6.40
C GLU A 135 39.01 -10.20 -6.54
N SER A 136 38.62 -9.11 -5.89
CA SER A 136 37.29 -8.50 -6.00
C SER A 136 36.97 -8.22 -7.47
N PRO A 137 35.91 -8.79 -8.05
CA PRO A 137 35.54 -8.45 -9.41
C PRO A 137 35.06 -7.00 -9.43
N ASN A 138 35.59 -6.25 -10.41
CA ASN A 138 35.16 -4.93 -10.84
C ASN A 138 33.70 -4.62 -10.49
N ARG A 139 33.46 -3.48 -9.82
CA ARG A 139 32.12 -2.89 -9.64
C ARG A 139 31.38 -2.95 -10.98
N PRO A 140 30.26 -3.69 -11.09
CA PRO A 140 29.55 -3.76 -12.36
C PRO A 140 29.02 -2.37 -12.69
N SER A 141 29.17 -1.98 -13.94
CA SER A 141 28.30 -0.99 -14.60
C SER A 141 26.87 -1.23 -14.11
N SER A 142 26.18 -0.21 -13.59
CA SER A 142 24.87 -0.39 -12.94
C SER A 142 23.98 -1.32 -13.78
N LEU A 143 23.48 -2.41 -13.19
CA LEU A 143 22.65 -3.43 -13.85
C LEU A 143 21.52 -2.83 -14.71
N VAL A 144 21.08 -1.62 -14.34
CA VAL A 144 19.98 -0.87 -14.96
C VAL A 144 20.49 0.49 -15.43
N SER A 145 20.38 0.77 -16.73
CA SER A 145 20.68 2.09 -17.30
C SER A 145 19.64 3.14 -16.88
N ASP A 146 19.98 4.43 -16.96
CA ASP A 146 19.08 5.52 -16.52
C ASP A 146 17.71 5.49 -17.23
N LEU A 147 17.68 5.18 -18.53
CA LEU A 147 16.43 5.07 -19.28
C LEU A 147 15.58 3.89 -18.79
N MET A 148 16.21 2.74 -18.54
CA MET A 148 15.52 1.56 -18.02
C MET A 148 14.97 1.80 -16.62
N ARG A 149 15.63 2.61 -15.78
CA ARG A 149 15.11 2.96 -14.45
C ARG A 149 13.79 3.70 -14.53
N ALA A 150 13.69 4.70 -15.41
CA ALA A 150 12.45 5.46 -15.59
C ALA A 150 11.29 4.57 -16.07
N ASP A 151 11.57 3.66 -17.03
CA ASP A 151 10.57 2.72 -17.54
C ASP A 151 10.11 1.72 -16.47
N LEU A 152 11.04 1.17 -15.68
CA LEU A 152 10.72 0.22 -14.60
C LEU A 152 9.97 0.89 -13.43
N ASP A 153 10.33 2.12 -13.07
CA ASP A 153 9.60 2.91 -12.07
C ASP A 153 8.15 3.16 -12.52
N GLN A 154 7.98 3.57 -13.78
CA GLN A 154 6.65 3.78 -14.33
C GLN A 154 5.84 2.48 -14.34
N LEU A 155 6.45 1.39 -14.80
CA LEU A 155 5.83 0.08 -14.86
C LEU A 155 5.37 -0.43 -13.49
N TYR A 156 6.15 -0.18 -12.43
CA TYR A 156 5.74 -0.46 -11.06
C TYR A 156 4.43 0.27 -10.71
N PHE A 157 4.38 1.59 -10.90
CA PHE A 157 3.18 2.34 -10.53
C PHE A 157 1.96 2.02 -11.42
N ASP A 158 2.18 1.61 -12.66
CA ASP A 158 1.11 1.30 -13.59
C ASP A 158 0.55 -0.13 -13.36
N ARG A 159 1.38 -1.09 -12.91
CA ARG A 159 1.00 -2.52 -12.84
C ARG A 159 1.02 -3.13 -11.44
N VAL A 160 1.91 -2.68 -10.57
CA VAL A 160 2.11 -3.25 -9.22
C VAL A 160 1.38 -2.45 -8.16
N HIS A 161 1.56 -1.14 -8.17
CA HIS A 161 0.97 -0.23 -7.19
C HIS A 161 -0.56 -0.36 -7.03
N PRO A 162 -1.36 -0.63 -8.09
CA PRO A 162 -2.80 -0.84 -7.93
C PRO A 162 -3.22 -1.97 -7.00
N PHE A 163 -2.37 -2.99 -6.79
CA PHE A 163 -2.62 -4.07 -5.83
C PHE A 163 -1.70 -4.05 -4.62
N ALA A 164 -0.62 -3.27 -4.65
CA ALA A 164 0.31 -3.10 -3.54
C ALA A 164 0.58 -1.60 -3.26
N PRO A 165 -0.42 -0.82 -2.82
CA PRO A 165 -0.32 0.63 -2.73
C PRO A 165 0.39 1.09 -1.45
N ILE A 166 1.66 0.71 -1.29
CA ILE A 166 2.47 0.95 -0.08
C ILE A 166 3.38 2.19 -0.17
N LEU A 167 3.46 2.84 -1.34
CA LEU A 167 4.34 3.98 -1.62
C LEU A 167 3.56 5.22 -2.08
N GLN A 168 3.93 6.40 -1.60
CA GLN A 168 3.43 7.65 -2.17
C GLN A 168 4.28 8.04 -3.40
N ARG A 169 3.62 8.24 -4.55
CA ARG A 169 4.30 8.38 -5.85
C ARG A 169 5.27 9.57 -5.90
N TRP A 170 4.86 10.71 -5.35
CA TRP A 170 5.67 11.94 -5.40
C TRP A 170 6.89 11.85 -4.48
N ARG A 171 6.75 11.32 -3.27
CA ARG A 171 7.80 11.10 -2.28
C ARG A 171 8.84 10.15 -2.85
N TYR A 172 8.39 9.03 -3.41
CA TYR A 172 9.24 8.08 -4.13
C TYR A 172 10.09 8.78 -5.20
N HIS A 173 9.45 9.45 -6.16
CA HIS A 173 10.18 10.10 -7.26
C HIS A 173 11.12 11.23 -6.81
N THR A 174 10.86 11.83 -5.65
CA THR A 174 11.70 12.89 -5.09
C THR A 174 13.04 12.34 -4.61
N TRP A 175 13.04 11.29 -3.79
CA TRP A 175 14.29 10.68 -3.33
C TRP A 175 14.92 9.76 -4.40
N ALA A 176 14.12 9.15 -5.27
CA ALA A 176 14.63 8.26 -6.33
C ALA A 176 15.56 8.97 -7.33
N LYS A 177 15.42 10.29 -7.49
CA LYS A 177 16.25 11.13 -8.35
C LYS A 177 17.49 11.67 -7.65
N GLN A 178 17.61 11.51 -6.33
CA GLN A 178 18.77 11.99 -5.59
C GLN A 178 20.01 11.15 -5.93
N PRO A 179 21.20 11.76 -6.03
CA PRO A 179 22.43 11.05 -6.36
C PRO A 179 22.93 10.17 -5.21
N LYS A 180 22.61 10.53 -3.97
CA LYS A 180 22.90 9.75 -2.77
C LYS A 180 21.61 9.10 -2.29
N LYS A 181 21.63 7.77 -2.16
CA LYS A 181 20.52 6.96 -1.64
C LYS A 181 21.05 6.09 -0.51
N THR A 182 20.19 5.77 0.45
CA THR A 182 20.53 4.76 1.47
C THR A 182 20.56 3.37 0.83
N GLU A 183 21.22 2.41 1.49
CA GLU A 183 21.18 1.00 1.07
C GLU A 183 19.74 0.47 1.06
N ALA A 184 18.95 0.83 2.07
CA ALA A 184 17.53 0.49 2.17
C ALA A 184 16.68 1.05 1.01
N GLN A 185 16.86 2.33 0.66
CA GLN A 185 16.18 2.94 -0.48
C GLN A 185 16.57 2.27 -1.80
N THR A 186 17.85 1.95 -1.96
CA THR A 186 18.33 1.25 -3.16
C THR A 186 17.74 -0.16 -3.22
N CYS A 187 17.69 -0.88 -2.09
CA CYS A 187 17.06 -2.19 -1.98
C CYS A 187 15.58 -2.15 -2.40
N LEU A 188 14.83 -1.17 -1.91
CA LEU A 188 13.43 -0.96 -2.29
C LEU A 188 13.27 -0.70 -3.80
N GLN A 189 14.13 0.13 -4.42
CA GLN A 189 14.09 0.33 -5.87
C GLN A 189 14.30 -0.98 -6.64
N TYR A 190 15.27 -1.79 -6.22
CA TYR A 190 15.52 -3.09 -6.85
C TYR A 190 14.35 -4.06 -6.65
N ALA A 191 13.68 -4.05 -5.50
CA ALA A 191 12.46 -4.83 -5.25
C ALA A 191 11.30 -4.38 -6.16
N MET A 192 11.10 -3.07 -6.32
CA MET A 192 10.11 -2.49 -7.24
C MET A 192 10.40 -2.91 -8.68
N TRP A 193 11.66 -2.81 -9.13
CA TRP A 193 12.07 -3.22 -10.46
C TRP A 193 11.95 -4.72 -10.68
N THR A 194 12.24 -5.53 -9.69
CA THR A 194 12.08 -7.00 -9.74
C THR A 194 10.64 -7.37 -10.06
N LEU A 195 9.69 -6.82 -9.31
CA LEU A 195 8.27 -7.12 -9.49
C LEU A 195 7.70 -6.46 -10.76
N ALA A 196 8.14 -5.25 -11.10
CA ALA A 196 7.77 -4.62 -12.38
C ALA A 196 8.26 -5.46 -13.57
N ALA A 197 9.52 -5.89 -13.56
CA ALA A 197 10.11 -6.72 -14.61
C ALA A 197 9.41 -8.07 -14.78
N SER A 198 8.92 -8.68 -13.69
CA SER A 198 8.14 -9.93 -13.77
C SER A 198 6.76 -9.75 -14.41
N MET A 199 6.28 -8.51 -14.49
CA MET A 199 5.03 -8.14 -15.13
C MET A 199 5.23 -7.54 -16.53
N SER A 200 6.43 -7.61 -17.13
CA SER A 200 6.70 -7.08 -18.46
C SER A 200 7.60 -7.97 -19.30
N ALA A 201 7.08 -8.37 -20.46
CA ALA A 201 7.83 -9.11 -21.47
C ALA A 201 9.12 -8.41 -21.92
N GLN A 202 9.15 -7.07 -21.92
CA GLN A 202 10.34 -6.29 -22.32
C GLN A 202 11.51 -6.48 -21.34
N PHE A 203 11.22 -6.61 -20.04
CA PHE A 203 12.23 -6.66 -18.98
C PHE A 203 12.41 -8.06 -18.37
N GLN A 204 11.77 -9.08 -18.95
CA GLN A 204 11.79 -10.46 -18.47
C GLN A 204 13.22 -11.00 -18.27
N SER A 205 14.17 -10.66 -19.16
CA SER A 205 15.57 -11.10 -19.09
C SER A 205 16.39 -10.45 -17.97
N LEU A 206 15.84 -9.42 -17.32
CA LEU A 206 16.48 -8.71 -16.22
C LEU A 206 15.92 -9.15 -14.86
N ARG A 207 14.70 -9.69 -14.84
CA ARG A 207 13.95 -10.15 -13.66
C ARG A 207 14.81 -10.93 -12.66
N ASP A 208 15.43 -12.02 -13.09
CA ASP A 208 16.14 -12.93 -12.19
C ASP A 208 17.40 -12.29 -11.58
N ARG A 209 18.08 -11.42 -12.35
CA ARG A 209 19.24 -10.66 -11.87
C ARG A 209 18.84 -9.60 -10.85
N LEU A 210 17.73 -8.90 -11.08
CA LEU A 210 17.20 -7.92 -10.12
C LEU A 210 16.77 -8.61 -8.83
N TYR A 211 16.10 -9.75 -8.93
CA TYR A 211 15.69 -10.53 -7.77
C TYR A 211 16.90 -10.99 -6.94
N ALA A 212 17.91 -11.58 -7.58
CA ALA A 212 19.12 -12.04 -6.89
C ALA A 212 19.83 -10.88 -6.16
N GLU A 213 19.95 -9.72 -6.81
CA GLU A 213 20.55 -8.53 -6.19
C GLU A 213 19.68 -7.99 -5.04
N THR A 214 18.35 -7.96 -5.20
CA THR A 214 17.41 -7.54 -4.15
C THR A 214 17.55 -8.42 -2.91
N ARG A 215 17.56 -9.75 -3.10
CA ARG A 215 17.75 -10.74 -2.02
C ARG A 215 19.08 -10.53 -1.30
N ARG A 216 20.17 -10.33 -2.05
CA ARG A 216 21.50 -10.05 -1.50
C ARG A 216 21.49 -8.78 -0.64
N MET A 217 20.79 -7.73 -1.08
CA MET A 217 20.68 -6.48 -0.32
C MET A 217 19.82 -6.64 0.94
N LEU A 218 18.71 -7.38 0.87
CA LEU A 218 17.88 -7.68 2.04
C LEU A 218 18.66 -8.48 3.09
N ASP A 219 19.39 -9.52 2.68
CA ASP A 219 20.20 -10.31 3.60
C ASP A 219 21.36 -9.48 4.20
N SER A 220 21.90 -8.50 3.46
CA SER A 220 22.89 -7.52 3.98
C SER A 220 22.28 -6.63 5.07
N LEU A 221 21.08 -6.09 4.81
CA LEU A 221 20.37 -5.22 5.75
C LEU A 221 19.97 -5.96 7.04
N ASP A 222 19.56 -7.23 6.93
CA ASP A 222 19.23 -8.08 8.09
C ASP A 222 20.44 -8.27 9.02
N LEU A 223 21.66 -8.32 8.48
CA LEU A 223 22.90 -8.52 9.25
C LEU A 223 23.42 -7.25 9.94
N GLN A 224 23.09 -6.06 9.43
CA GLN A 224 23.60 -4.79 9.95
C GLN A 224 22.96 -4.40 11.30
N GLY A 225 21.84 -5.03 11.68
CA GLY A 225 21.11 -4.71 12.91
C GLY A 225 20.42 -3.34 12.85
N PRO A 226 19.56 -3.00 13.83
CA PRO A 226 18.94 -1.67 13.87
C PRO A 226 20.02 -0.59 14.09
N PRO A 227 19.97 0.54 13.37
CA PRO A 227 20.91 1.63 13.58
C PRO A 227 20.82 2.13 15.03
N THR A 228 21.96 2.35 15.69
CA THR A 228 22.00 2.83 17.08
C THR A 228 21.45 4.25 17.26
N ASP A 229 21.52 5.09 16.22
CA ASP A 229 21.25 6.53 16.31
C ASP A 229 20.10 7.01 15.41
N THR A 230 19.40 6.12 14.69
CA THR A 230 18.32 6.52 13.78
C THR A 230 17.24 5.45 13.73
N ALA A 231 15.97 5.87 13.70
CA ALA A 231 14.86 4.95 13.50
C ALA A 231 15.05 4.15 12.19
N PRO A 232 14.78 2.84 12.19
CA PRO A 232 14.90 2.03 10.99
C PRO A 232 13.95 2.55 9.90
N GLY A 233 14.48 2.72 8.69
CA GLY A 233 13.68 3.10 7.52
C GLY A 233 12.59 2.07 7.22
N ILE A 234 11.49 2.51 6.60
CA ILE A 234 10.36 1.64 6.19
C ILE A 234 10.66 0.83 4.92
N GLU A 235 11.67 1.27 4.17
CA GLU A 235 12.04 0.72 2.86
C GLU A 235 12.38 -0.78 2.87
N PRO A 236 13.09 -1.34 3.87
CA PRO A 236 13.34 -2.78 3.92
C PRO A 236 12.06 -3.61 4.08
N ALA A 237 11.09 -3.13 4.88
CA ALA A 237 9.79 -3.80 5.02
C ALA A 237 8.98 -3.74 3.73
N GLN A 238 8.96 -2.58 3.06
CA GLN A 238 8.34 -2.44 1.75
C GLN A 238 9.02 -3.33 0.69
N ALA A 239 10.35 -3.44 0.70
CA ALA A 239 11.09 -4.32 -0.19
C ALA A 239 10.75 -5.80 0.05
N TRP A 240 10.68 -6.23 1.31
CA TRP A 240 10.25 -7.57 1.68
C TRP A 240 8.84 -7.89 1.17
N ILE A 241 7.87 -6.98 1.32
CA ILE A 241 6.50 -7.15 0.78
C ILE A 241 6.52 -7.45 -0.72
N LEU A 242 7.26 -6.64 -1.50
CA LEU A 242 7.34 -6.80 -2.95
C LEU A 242 8.04 -8.12 -3.33
N VAL A 243 9.07 -8.52 -2.59
CA VAL A 243 9.75 -9.80 -2.76
C VAL A 243 8.83 -10.99 -2.43
N CYS A 244 8.00 -10.90 -1.38
CA CYS A 244 7.05 -11.95 -1.04
C CYS A 244 6.03 -12.17 -2.17
N ILE A 245 5.51 -11.08 -2.75
CA ILE A 245 4.60 -11.15 -3.90
C ILE A 245 5.32 -11.77 -5.11
N TYR A 246 6.55 -11.33 -5.39
CA TYR A 246 7.36 -11.90 -6.46
C TYR A 246 7.60 -13.41 -6.28
N GLU A 247 8.04 -13.83 -5.10
CA GLU A 247 8.32 -15.23 -4.79
C GLU A 247 7.06 -16.08 -4.88
N TYR A 248 5.90 -15.57 -4.45
CA TYR A 248 4.63 -16.28 -4.64
C TYR A 248 4.28 -16.44 -6.12
N MET A 249 4.52 -15.39 -6.92
CA MET A 249 4.24 -15.44 -8.35
C MET A 249 5.18 -16.36 -9.13
N GLN A 250 6.48 -16.33 -8.81
CA GLN A 250 7.54 -16.85 -9.69
C GLN A 250 8.36 -18.00 -9.10
N GLN A 251 8.22 -18.28 -7.79
CA GLN A 251 8.96 -19.32 -7.07
C GLN A 251 7.96 -20.31 -6.44
N SER A 252 8.32 -20.93 -5.31
CA SER A 252 7.44 -21.83 -4.58
C SER A 252 6.58 -21.10 -3.54
N PRO A 253 5.34 -21.55 -3.29
CA PRO A 253 4.49 -20.99 -2.24
C PRO A 253 5.10 -21.06 -0.83
N LEU A 254 5.93 -22.08 -0.57
CA LEU A 254 6.65 -22.22 0.69
C LEU A 254 7.79 -21.20 0.83
N GLN A 255 8.51 -20.90 -0.25
CA GLN A 255 9.53 -19.85 -0.25
C GLN A 255 8.89 -18.48 0.06
N ALA A 256 7.77 -18.18 -0.59
CA ALA A 256 7.00 -16.97 -0.31
C ALA A 256 6.53 -16.89 1.15
N TRP A 257 6.11 -18.03 1.74
CA TRP A 257 5.74 -18.10 3.16
C TRP A 257 6.92 -17.81 4.09
N MET A 258 8.12 -18.35 3.80
CA MET A 258 9.33 -18.07 4.57
C MET A 258 9.70 -16.58 4.55
N SER A 259 9.66 -15.96 3.37
CA SER A 259 9.91 -14.51 3.24
C SER A 259 8.82 -13.67 3.90
N THR A 260 7.57 -14.11 3.85
CA THR A 260 6.45 -13.46 4.54
C THR A 260 6.67 -13.48 6.05
N GLY A 261 7.16 -14.60 6.61
CA GLY A 261 7.54 -14.68 8.02
C GLY A 261 8.65 -13.71 8.42
N ARG A 262 9.66 -13.50 7.55
CA ARG A 262 10.70 -12.47 7.76
C ARG A 262 10.10 -11.07 7.76
N CYS A 263 9.28 -10.77 6.75
CA CYS A 263 8.56 -9.49 6.64
C CYS A 263 7.71 -9.21 7.89
N CYS A 264 6.96 -10.21 8.37
CA CYS A 264 6.11 -10.09 9.56
C CYS A 264 6.94 -9.78 10.81
N ARG A 265 8.05 -10.49 11.02
CA ARG A 265 8.96 -10.22 12.15
C ARG A 265 9.57 -8.83 12.08
N LEU A 266 9.90 -8.34 10.88
CA LEU A 266 10.41 -7.00 10.69
C LEU A 266 9.37 -5.94 11.05
N VAL A 267 8.14 -6.01 10.52
CA VAL A 267 7.09 -5.02 10.84
C VAL A 267 6.67 -5.05 12.31
N LEU A 268 6.74 -6.22 12.98
CA LEU A 268 6.57 -6.33 14.43
C LEU A 268 7.73 -5.65 15.19
N GLY A 269 8.98 -5.89 14.78
CA GLY A 269 10.15 -5.25 15.37
C GLY A 269 10.14 -3.73 15.20
N MET A 270 9.55 -3.24 14.11
CA MET A 270 9.29 -1.82 13.86
C MET A 270 8.04 -1.28 14.59
N ARG A 271 7.32 -2.12 15.31
CA ARG A 271 6.08 -1.81 16.06
C ARG A 271 4.99 -1.16 15.20
N LEU A 272 4.90 -1.54 13.92
CA LEU A 272 3.90 -0.96 13.02
C LEU A 272 2.46 -1.40 13.32
N TYR A 273 2.27 -2.37 14.21
CA TYR A 273 0.94 -2.84 14.63
C TYR A 273 0.25 -1.88 15.62
N GLU A 274 0.99 -0.94 16.22
CA GLU A 274 0.50 -0.03 17.27
C GLU A 274 0.71 1.46 16.98
N LEU A 275 0.75 1.84 15.69
CA LEU A 275 1.05 3.22 15.23
C LEU A 275 0.07 4.31 15.70
N ASP A 276 -1.17 3.89 16.03
CA ASP A 276 -2.28 4.76 16.41
C ASP A 276 -2.76 4.50 17.85
N ASP A 277 -1.96 3.79 18.66
CA ASP A 277 -2.19 3.69 20.10
C ASP A 277 -1.61 4.92 20.80
N PRO A 278 -2.43 5.76 21.47
CA PRO A 278 -1.93 6.92 22.20
C PRO A 278 -0.98 6.56 23.35
N ASN A 279 -1.05 5.32 23.85
CA ASN A 279 -0.18 4.84 24.94
C ASN A 279 1.06 4.10 24.43
N SER A 280 1.22 3.93 23.11
CA SER A 280 2.41 3.30 22.56
C SER A 280 3.64 4.19 22.81
N PRO A 281 4.78 3.62 23.22
CA PRO A 281 6.06 4.34 23.29
C PRO A 281 6.44 5.03 21.98
N VAL A 282 6.02 4.48 20.82
CA VAL A 282 6.27 5.07 19.50
C VAL A 282 5.47 6.35 19.32
N THR A 283 4.17 6.31 19.64
CA THR A 283 3.28 7.47 19.56
C THR A 283 3.70 8.54 20.57
N MET A 284 4.00 8.15 21.81
CA MET A 284 4.48 9.07 22.83
C MET A 284 5.78 9.76 22.42
N ALA A 285 6.78 9.02 21.91
CA ALA A 285 8.03 9.63 21.44
C ALA A 285 7.79 10.64 20.32
N ARG A 286 6.88 10.34 19.39
CA ARG A 286 6.48 11.22 18.27
C ARG A 286 5.77 12.49 18.74
N GLU A 287 4.94 12.42 19.78
CA GLU A 287 4.22 13.58 20.34
C GLU A 287 5.14 14.55 21.10
N HIS A 288 6.29 14.06 21.60
CA HIS A 288 7.30 14.89 22.27
C HIS A 288 8.23 15.60 21.26
N GLU A 289 8.27 15.18 20.00
CA GLU A 289 8.96 15.90 18.92
C GLU A 289 8.12 17.10 18.47
N THR A 290 8.64 18.31 18.61
CA THR A 290 8.01 19.59 18.26
C THR A 290 7.82 19.82 16.75
N VAL A 291 7.91 18.77 15.94
CA VAL A 291 7.94 18.81 14.47
C VAL A 291 6.54 18.55 13.89
N LEU A 292 6.26 19.14 12.73
CA LEU A 292 5.10 18.80 11.90
C LEU A 292 5.04 17.29 11.66
N VAL A 293 3.95 16.65 12.10
CA VAL A 293 3.71 15.22 11.87
C VAL A 293 3.73 14.92 10.36
N ASP A 294 4.64 14.05 9.93
CA ASP A 294 4.72 13.54 8.55
C ASP A 294 3.57 12.55 8.28
N TRP A 295 2.39 13.08 7.97
CA TRP A 295 1.20 12.28 7.68
C TRP A 295 1.39 11.29 6.54
N ILE A 296 2.17 11.65 5.52
CA ILE A 296 2.42 10.75 4.38
C ILE A 296 3.28 9.57 4.84
N GLY A 297 4.33 9.84 5.64
CA GLY A 297 5.19 8.80 6.18
C GLY A 297 4.44 7.85 7.11
N LEU A 298 3.55 8.37 7.96
CA LEU A 298 2.68 7.54 8.80
C LEU A 298 1.74 6.68 7.97
N GLU A 299 1.17 7.23 6.90
CA GLU A 299 0.29 6.46 6.02
C GLU A 299 1.03 5.38 5.23
N GLU A 300 2.27 5.64 4.80
CA GLU A 300 3.16 4.61 4.22
C GLU A 300 3.44 3.48 5.22
N GLN A 301 3.63 3.80 6.51
CA GLN A 301 3.79 2.80 7.57
C GLN A 301 2.52 1.96 7.77
N ARG A 302 1.33 2.59 7.86
CA ARG A 302 0.05 1.87 7.98
C ARG A 302 -0.16 0.92 6.79
N ARG A 303 0.05 1.41 5.57
CA ARG A 303 -0.14 0.64 4.34
C ARG A 303 0.85 -0.52 4.24
N THR A 304 2.09 -0.30 4.64
CA THR A 304 3.12 -1.36 4.72
C THR A 304 2.70 -2.45 5.70
N PHE A 305 2.27 -2.08 6.91
CA PHE A 305 1.78 -3.04 7.91
C PHE A 305 0.57 -3.85 7.39
N TRP A 306 -0.45 -3.18 6.86
CA TRP A 306 -1.66 -3.85 6.40
C TRP A 306 -1.45 -4.73 5.16
N MET A 307 -0.50 -4.39 4.30
CA MET A 307 -0.12 -5.25 3.19
C MET A 307 0.63 -6.48 3.70
N ALA A 308 1.57 -6.33 4.64
CA ALA A 308 2.23 -7.47 5.29
C ALA A 308 1.22 -8.39 6.01
N TYR A 309 0.25 -7.80 6.72
CA TYR A 309 -0.88 -8.53 7.33
C TYR A 309 -1.67 -9.34 6.30
N SER A 310 -2.03 -8.71 5.18
CA SER A 310 -2.80 -9.37 4.13
C SER A 310 -2.04 -10.55 3.52
N LEU A 311 -0.73 -10.37 3.24
CA LEU A 311 0.13 -11.43 2.74
C LEU A 311 0.27 -12.59 3.73
N ASP A 312 0.45 -12.31 5.02
CA ASP A 312 0.51 -13.32 6.08
C ASP A 312 -0.75 -14.19 6.11
N ARG A 313 -1.94 -13.59 5.94
CA ARG A 313 -3.21 -14.32 5.90
C ARG A 313 -3.35 -15.19 4.65
N PHE A 314 -3.18 -14.59 3.47
CA PHE A 314 -3.41 -15.32 2.21
C PHE A 314 -2.37 -16.43 1.99
N ILE A 315 -1.09 -16.14 2.20
CA ILE A 315 -0.01 -17.10 1.96
C ILE A 315 -0.04 -18.22 3.01
N SER A 316 -0.31 -17.92 4.28
CA SER A 316 -0.47 -18.97 5.31
C SER A 316 -1.71 -19.82 5.04
N PHE A 317 -2.81 -19.22 4.60
CA PHE A 317 -4.02 -19.95 4.17
C PHE A 317 -3.73 -20.94 3.05
N HIS A 318 -3.06 -20.50 1.99
CA HIS A 318 -2.69 -21.36 0.86
C HIS A 318 -1.84 -22.56 1.29
N ASN A 319 -0.95 -22.38 2.27
CA ASN A 319 -0.10 -23.46 2.78
C ASN A 319 -0.76 -24.28 3.91
N GLY A 320 -1.95 -23.89 4.39
CA GLY A 320 -2.60 -24.51 5.54
C GLY A 320 -1.87 -24.29 6.87
N LEU A 321 -0.99 -23.29 6.96
CA LEU A 321 -0.12 -23.03 8.11
C LEU A 321 -0.69 -21.94 9.04
N PRO A 322 -0.28 -21.89 10.32
CA PRO A 322 -0.56 -20.76 11.18
C PRO A 322 0.07 -19.47 10.65
N PHE A 323 -0.57 -18.34 10.93
CA PHE A 323 -0.09 -17.01 10.57
C PHE A 323 0.68 -16.35 11.73
N THR A 324 1.51 -15.34 11.43
CA THR A 324 2.44 -14.73 12.40
C THR A 324 1.83 -13.56 13.15
N LEU A 325 1.07 -12.71 12.48
CA LEU A 325 0.55 -11.47 13.06
C LEU A 325 -0.74 -11.77 13.83
N ASP A 326 -0.82 -11.43 15.11
CA ASP A 326 -2.05 -11.59 15.89
C ASP A 326 -2.99 -10.41 15.63
N GLU A 327 -4.24 -10.71 15.28
CA GLU A 327 -5.28 -9.71 15.02
C GLU A 327 -5.61 -8.89 16.27
N GLN A 328 -5.59 -9.51 17.46
CA GLN A 328 -6.03 -8.88 18.72
C GLN A 328 -5.07 -7.80 19.22
N LEU A 329 -3.83 -7.81 18.75
CA LEU A 329 -2.80 -6.85 19.17
C LEU A 329 -2.80 -5.58 18.31
N ILE A 330 -3.59 -5.53 17.24
CA ILE A 330 -3.52 -4.45 16.25
C ILE A 330 -4.28 -3.22 16.75
N THR A 331 -3.54 -2.14 16.98
CA THR A 331 -4.05 -0.81 17.33
C THR A 331 -3.67 0.23 16.27
N THR A 332 -3.46 -0.22 15.03
CA THR A 332 -3.23 0.61 13.86
C THR A 332 -4.51 0.77 13.05
N ARG A 333 -4.82 1.99 12.64
CA ARG A 333 -6.02 2.31 11.85
C ARG A 333 -5.93 1.75 10.44
N LEU A 334 -7.07 1.51 9.81
CA LEU A 334 -7.14 1.06 8.41
C LEU A 334 -6.54 2.12 7.47
N PRO A 335 -6.03 1.75 6.28
CA PRO A 335 -5.48 2.73 5.34
C PRO A 335 -6.53 3.72 4.84
N CYS A 336 -6.12 4.95 4.55
CA CYS A 336 -7.00 5.93 3.92
C CYS A 336 -7.23 5.62 2.43
N PRO A 337 -8.25 6.21 1.77
CA PRO A 337 -8.46 6.07 0.34
C PRO A 337 -7.21 6.44 -0.49
N GLU A 338 -7.02 5.75 -1.62
CA GLU A 338 -5.83 5.95 -2.47
C GLU A 338 -5.69 7.38 -3.00
N GLU A 339 -6.81 8.02 -3.32
CA GLU A 339 -6.83 9.40 -3.83
C GLU A 339 -6.30 10.39 -2.78
N ASP A 340 -6.71 10.23 -1.52
CA ASP A 340 -6.27 11.06 -0.39
C ASP A 340 -4.78 10.85 -0.12
N PHE A 341 -4.34 9.59 -0.12
CA PHE A 341 -2.93 9.24 0.10
C PHE A 341 -2.03 9.86 -0.98
N GLN A 342 -2.38 9.72 -2.26
CA GLN A 342 -1.58 10.30 -3.34
C GLN A 342 -1.65 11.84 -3.34
N ALA A 343 -2.76 12.44 -2.93
CA ALA A 343 -2.90 13.88 -2.78
C ALA A 343 -2.22 14.45 -1.51
N GLY A 344 -1.74 13.58 -0.61
CA GLY A 344 -1.17 13.97 0.68
C GLY A 344 -2.20 14.62 1.61
N GLN A 345 -3.49 14.27 1.45
CA GLN A 345 -4.57 14.73 2.31
C GLN A 345 -4.66 13.84 3.56
N PRO A 346 -4.54 14.39 4.77
CA PRO A 346 -4.73 13.62 5.99
C PRO A 346 -6.19 13.20 6.15
N THR A 347 -6.43 11.89 6.24
CA THR A 347 -7.76 11.32 6.46
C THR A 347 -7.71 10.39 7.66
N LEU A 348 -8.60 10.61 8.63
CA LEU A 348 -8.73 9.75 9.81
C LEU A 348 -9.65 8.58 9.48
N THR A 349 -9.18 7.37 9.70
CA THR A 349 -9.88 6.11 9.38
C THR A 349 -10.21 5.31 10.64
N ALA A 350 -11.14 4.37 10.53
CA ALA A 350 -11.55 3.50 11.64
C ALA A 350 -10.51 2.41 11.97
N TYR A 351 -10.63 1.80 13.16
CA TYR A 351 -9.89 0.58 13.47
C TYR A 351 -10.56 -0.64 12.83
N LEU A 352 -9.80 -1.73 12.63
CA LEU A 352 -10.33 -2.97 12.06
C LEU A 352 -11.52 -3.51 12.87
N SER A 353 -11.42 -3.49 14.20
CA SER A 353 -12.47 -3.94 15.11
C SER A 353 -13.80 -3.23 14.89
N ASP A 354 -13.76 -1.92 14.64
CA ASP A 354 -14.94 -1.09 14.49
C ASP A 354 -15.72 -1.44 13.21
N VAL A 355 -14.99 -1.76 12.14
CA VAL A 355 -15.57 -2.11 10.84
C VAL A 355 -16.01 -3.58 10.77
N MET A 356 -15.36 -4.46 11.55
CA MET A 356 -15.66 -5.90 11.61
C MET A 356 -16.82 -6.25 12.55
N ALA A 357 -17.22 -5.33 13.43
CA ALA A 357 -18.39 -5.51 14.25
C ALA A 357 -19.66 -5.52 13.37
N PRO A 358 -20.55 -6.52 13.50
CA PRO A 358 -21.82 -6.50 12.80
C PRO A 358 -22.62 -5.28 13.25
N SER A 359 -22.98 -4.39 12.32
CA SER A 359 -23.94 -3.32 12.61
C SER A 359 -25.25 -3.97 13.08
N PRO A 360 -25.82 -3.58 14.22
CA PRO A 360 -27.09 -4.15 14.66
C PRO A 360 -28.15 -3.95 13.57
N PRO A 361 -29.02 -4.94 13.32
CA PRO A 361 -30.14 -4.75 12.41
C PRO A 361 -30.97 -3.58 12.92
N THR A 362 -31.13 -2.56 12.09
CA THR A 362 -31.99 -1.41 12.38
C THR A 362 -33.41 -1.95 12.52
N SER A 363 -33.92 -1.97 13.75
CA SER A 363 -35.31 -2.32 14.02
C SER A 363 -36.22 -1.25 13.41
N PRO A 364 -37.37 -1.63 12.81
CA PRO A 364 -38.33 -0.68 12.31
C PRO A 364 -38.97 0.07 13.48
N ILE A 365 -39.02 1.39 13.36
CA ILE A 365 -39.64 2.35 14.27
C ILE A 365 -41.05 1.88 14.69
N PRO A 366 -41.44 1.91 15.98
CA PRO A 366 -42.84 1.97 16.34
C PRO A 366 -43.34 3.42 16.26
N SER A 367 -44.43 3.54 15.52
CA SER A 367 -45.21 4.73 15.22
C SER A 367 -45.53 5.61 16.43
N ALA A 368 -45.63 6.90 16.13
CA ALA A 368 -46.06 7.98 17.00
C ALA A 368 -47.25 7.62 17.90
N THR A 369 -47.15 7.97 19.19
CA THR A 369 -48.32 8.34 19.99
C THR A 369 -48.03 9.60 20.77
N ASN A 370 -48.85 10.62 20.48
CA ASN A 370 -48.90 11.91 21.16
C ASN A 370 -49.20 11.76 22.65
N THR A 371 -48.45 12.43 23.53
CA THR A 371 -49.05 13.03 24.74
C THR A 371 -48.22 14.23 25.26
N ILE A 372 -48.98 15.23 25.71
CA ILE A 372 -48.70 16.64 26.03
C ILE A 372 -47.86 16.81 27.34
N PRO A 373 -47.11 17.93 27.52
CA PRO A 373 -46.23 18.12 28.70
C PRO A 373 -46.88 18.93 29.85
N SER A 374 -46.28 18.79 31.06
CA SER A 374 -46.21 19.73 32.22
C SER A 374 -46.87 19.25 33.54
N PRO A 375 -46.54 19.78 34.75
CA PRO A 375 -45.26 20.34 35.25
C PRO A 375 -44.89 20.00 36.74
N SER A 376 -43.60 20.18 37.08
CA SER A 376 -43.02 20.72 38.34
C SER A 376 -43.25 20.10 39.74
N LEU A 377 -42.14 20.07 40.53
CA LEU A 377 -41.94 20.48 41.95
C LEU A 377 -40.93 19.50 42.61
N PHE A 378 -39.72 19.89 43.04
CA PHE A 378 -39.47 20.75 44.22
C PHE A 378 -38.04 21.37 44.25
N ALA A 379 -38.02 22.57 44.84
CA ALA A 379 -36.98 23.50 45.31
C ALA A 379 -35.80 22.88 46.13
N ARG A 380 -34.50 23.21 45.88
CA ARG A 380 -33.61 24.35 46.36
C ARG A 380 -32.94 24.09 47.74
N PRO A 381 -31.97 24.90 48.27
CA PRO A 381 -30.83 25.70 47.71
C PRO A 381 -29.49 25.63 48.53
N HIS A 382 -28.32 26.01 47.99
CA HIS A 382 -27.41 27.16 48.33
C HIS A 382 -25.94 26.66 48.27
N ALA A 383 -24.85 27.38 48.00
CA ALA A 383 -24.42 28.69 47.46
C ALA A 383 -22.90 28.49 47.15
N SER A 384 -22.22 29.10 46.17
CA SER A 384 -21.78 30.50 46.13
C SER A 384 -21.06 30.81 44.81
N HIS A 385 -21.04 32.10 44.46
CA HIS A 385 -20.57 32.71 43.22
C HIS A 385 -19.05 32.75 43.03
N SER A 386 -18.58 32.67 41.77
CA SER A 386 -17.61 33.61 41.18
C SER A 386 -17.68 33.54 39.66
N GLN A 387 -18.11 34.63 39.03
CA GLN A 387 -18.15 34.83 37.58
C GLN A 387 -16.76 35.29 37.09
N ILE A 388 -16.19 34.59 36.11
CA ILE A 388 -15.14 35.10 35.24
C ILE A 388 -15.69 35.09 33.81
N LEU A 389 -15.65 36.26 33.15
CA LEU A 389 -16.05 36.47 31.77
C LEU A 389 -15.14 35.67 30.81
N LEU A 390 -15.74 34.73 30.07
CA LEU A 390 -15.13 34.09 28.90
C LEU A 390 -15.63 34.79 27.61
N PRO A 391 -14.78 34.95 26.59
CA PRO A 391 -15.18 35.55 25.31
C PRO A 391 -16.01 34.58 24.47
N HIS A 392 -16.87 35.16 23.62
CA HIS A 392 -17.81 34.48 22.72
C HIS A 392 -17.20 33.31 21.91
N PRO A 393 -17.95 32.20 21.69
CA PRO A 393 -17.55 31.17 20.74
C PRO A 393 -17.70 31.64 19.29
N PRO A 394 -16.85 31.18 18.36
CA PRO A 394 -17.00 31.45 16.92
C PRO A 394 -18.22 30.71 16.35
N PRO A 395 -18.76 31.14 15.19
CA PRO A 395 -20.00 30.61 14.64
C PRO A 395 -19.85 29.14 14.22
N PRO A 396 -20.93 28.33 14.31
CA PRO A 396 -20.88 26.92 13.95
C PRO A 396 -20.59 26.76 12.45
N THR A 397 -19.55 25.98 12.14
CA THR A 397 -19.33 25.37 10.84
C THR A 397 -20.54 24.49 10.47
N PRO A 398 -20.89 24.37 9.18
CA PRO A 398 -22.11 23.67 8.79
C PRO A 398 -21.97 22.19 9.13
N THR A 399 -22.67 21.77 10.18
CA THR A 399 -22.98 20.39 10.49
C THR A 399 -23.73 19.82 9.30
N THR A 400 -23.08 18.95 8.54
CA THR A 400 -23.76 18.03 7.64
C THR A 400 -24.73 17.21 8.47
N THR A 401 -26.02 17.53 8.32
CA THR A 401 -27.14 16.64 8.65
C THR A 401 -26.84 15.23 8.11
N PRO A 402 -27.10 14.17 8.89
CA PRO A 402 -26.98 12.81 8.37
C PRO A 402 -28.11 12.60 7.36
N THR A 403 -27.78 12.75 6.09
CA THR A 403 -28.61 12.22 5.01
C THR A 403 -28.63 10.71 5.20
N LEU A 404 -29.82 10.13 5.30
CA LEU A 404 -30.04 8.69 5.37
C LEU A 404 -29.46 8.05 4.09
N GLY A 405 -28.23 7.59 4.15
CA GLY A 405 -27.47 7.00 3.04
C GLY A 405 -26.67 5.82 3.56
N LEU A 406 -26.49 4.82 2.71
CA LEU A 406 -25.55 3.72 2.94
C LEU A 406 -24.20 4.29 3.44
N PRO A 407 -23.49 3.62 4.36
CA PRO A 407 -22.15 4.03 4.74
C PRO A 407 -21.31 4.24 3.48
N ASP A 408 -20.53 5.32 3.43
CA ASP A 408 -19.68 5.62 2.28
C ASP A 408 -18.85 4.39 1.90
N PRO A 409 -18.70 4.09 0.59
CA PRO A 409 -17.96 2.92 0.15
C PRO A 409 -16.54 2.95 0.71
N LEU A 410 -16.11 1.82 1.29
CA LEU A 410 -14.75 1.67 1.79
C LEU A 410 -13.75 1.61 0.63
N SER A 411 -12.48 1.92 0.93
CA SER A 411 -11.43 1.86 -0.10
C SER A 411 -11.14 0.42 -0.54
N SER A 412 -10.66 0.23 -1.77
CA SER A 412 -10.28 -1.10 -2.30
C SER A 412 -9.30 -1.84 -1.39
N PHE A 413 -8.35 -1.12 -0.79
CA PHE A 413 -7.37 -1.71 0.11
C PHE A 413 -8.00 -2.10 1.45
N THR A 414 -8.89 -1.26 1.99
CA THR A 414 -9.67 -1.59 3.19
C THR A 414 -10.48 -2.87 2.97
N GLU A 415 -11.20 -3.00 1.86
CA GLU A 415 -11.98 -4.20 1.56
C GLU A 415 -11.10 -5.45 1.45
N LEU A 416 -9.91 -5.35 0.84
CA LEU A 416 -8.95 -6.45 0.79
C LEU A 416 -8.54 -6.89 2.21
N ILE A 417 -8.25 -5.95 3.10
CA ILE A 417 -7.86 -6.23 4.49
C ILE A 417 -8.99 -6.96 5.21
N LEU A 418 -10.23 -6.49 5.06
CA LEU A 418 -11.40 -7.14 5.69
C LEU A 418 -11.55 -8.59 5.22
N ILE A 419 -11.42 -8.84 3.92
CA ILE A 419 -11.45 -10.20 3.38
C ILE A 419 -10.26 -11.03 3.87
N ALA A 420 -9.04 -10.48 3.93
CA ALA A 420 -7.88 -11.16 4.47
C ALA A 420 -8.09 -11.56 5.96
N THR A 421 -8.72 -10.69 6.75
CA THR A 421 -9.10 -10.98 8.13
C THR A 421 -10.10 -12.14 8.21
N ILE A 422 -11.13 -12.15 7.36
CA ILE A 422 -12.10 -13.25 7.30
C ILE A 422 -11.43 -14.58 6.92
N VAL A 423 -10.53 -14.56 5.93
CA VAL A 423 -9.72 -15.72 5.54
C VAL A 423 -8.90 -16.25 6.72
N GLY A 424 -8.25 -15.35 7.47
CA GLY A 424 -7.52 -15.71 8.70
C GLY A 424 -8.41 -16.38 9.73
N ARG A 425 -9.55 -15.77 10.07
CA ARG A 425 -10.50 -16.31 11.05
C ARG A 425 -11.08 -17.65 10.62
N ALA A 426 -11.38 -17.84 9.33
CA ALA A 426 -11.85 -19.11 8.80
C ALA A 426 -10.79 -20.22 8.87
N LEU A 427 -9.52 -19.90 8.60
CA LEU A 427 -8.42 -20.84 8.78
C LEU A 427 -8.26 -21.26 10.24
N THR A 428 -8.28 -20.28 11.15
CA THR A 428 -8.24 -20.56 12.59
C THR A 428 -9.42 -21.41 13.01
N HIS A 429 -10.63 -21.15 12.51
CA HIS A 429 -11.81 -21.97 12.78
C HIS A 429 -11.59 -23.44 12.39
N ARG A 430 -11.06 -23.73 11.20
CA ARG A 430 -10.68 -25.08 10.77
C ARG A 430 -9.62 -25.72 11.68
N GLN A 431 -8.58 -24.96 12.04
CA GLN A 431 -7.49 -25.44 12.89
C GLN A 431 -7.96 -25.73 14.32
N THR A 432 -8.78 -24.86 14.91
CA THR A 432 -9.37 -25.07 16.23
C THR A 432 -10.25 -26.32 16.22
N LEU A 433 -11.07 -26.51 15.17
CA LEU A 433 -11.88 -27.71 15.04
C LEU A 433 -11.01 -28.98 15.02
N ALA A 434 -9.91 -28.99 14.27
CA ALA A 434 -8.98 -30.13 14.24
C ALA A 434 -8.40 -30.46 15.63
N VAL A 435 -8.06 -29.45 16.43
CA VAL A 435 -7.59 -29.63 17.81
C VAL A 435 -8.70 -30.15 18.72
N GLU A 436 -9.90 -29.58 18.64
CA GLU A 436 -11.08 -29.98 19.44
C GLU A 436 -11.48 -31.44 19.18
N GLN A 437 -11.30 -31.95 17.96
CA GLN A 437 -11.56 -33.36 17.61
C GLN A 437 -10.55 -34.34 18.20
N ILE A 438 -9.27 -33.94 18.36
CA ILE A 438 -8.21 -34.78 18.94
C ILE A 438 -8.25 -34.75 20.47
N HIS A 439 -8.49 -33.58 21.04
CA HIS A 439 -8.53 -33.34 22.47
C HIS A 439 -9.92 -32.86 22.89
N PRO A 440 -10.93 -33.74 22.92
CA PRO A 440 -12.27 -33.36 23.36
C PRO A 440 -12.19 -32.89 24.82
N PRO A 441 -12.69 -31.68 25.15
CA PRO A 441 -12.77 -31.20 26.52
C PRO A 441 -13.28 -32.28 27.49
N ASN A 442 -12.61 -32.46 28.62
CA ASN A 442 -12.93 -33.46 29.65
C ASN A 442 -14.29 -33.25 30.36
N PHE A 443 -15.17 -32.39 29.83
CA PHE A 443 -16.53 -32.20 30.30
C PHE A 443 -17.52 -32.73 29.27
N THR A 444 -18.42 -33.59 29.74
CA THR A 444 -19.43 -34.39 29.03
C THR A 444 -20.48 -33.62 28.21
N HIS A 445 -20.27 -32.36 27.89
CA HIS A 445 -21.05 -31.59 26.91
C HIS A 445 -20.15 -30.49 26.33
N ILE A 446 -19.37 -30.82 25.29
CA ILE A 446 -18.85 -29.78 24.40
C ILE A 446 -20.09 -29.28 23.65
N PRO A 447 -20.51 -28.00 23.79
CA PRO A 447 -21.67 -27.55 23.07
C PRO A 447 -21.29 -27.50 21.59
N SER A 448 -22.01 -28.25 20.76
CA SER A 448 -22.10 -27.98 19.33
C SER A 448 -22.37 -26.48 19.04
N ASP A 449 -22.96 -25.76 20.02
CA ASP A 449 -23.17 -24.32 19.98
C ASP A 449 -21.89 -23.50 19.75
N ASN A 450 -20.71 -23.88 20.25
CA ASN A 450 -19.50 -23.06 20.03
C ASN A 450 -18.94 -23.21 18.60
N PHE A 451 -19.12 -24.37 17.96
CA PHE A 451 -18.80 -24.51 16.53
C PHE A 451 -19.77 -23.70 15.68
N TRP A 452 -21.08 -23.95 15.83
CA TRP A 452 -22.10 -23.29 15.01
C TRP A 452 -22.13 -21.78 15.20
N THR A 453 -21.89 -21.27 16.42
CA THR A 453 -21.77 -19.83 16.65
C THR A 453 -20.63 -19.23 15.84
N ARG A 454 -19.43 -19.85 15.86
CA ARG A 454 -18.28 -19.38 15.08
C ARG A 454 -18.53 -19.51 13.58
N HIS A 455 -19.11 -20.62 13.16
CA HIS A 455 -19.37 -20.92 11.75
C HIS A 455 -20.40 -19.96 11.15
N ASN A 456 -21.55 -19.79 11.81
CA ASN A 456 -22.61 -18.89 11.37
C ASN A 456 -22.14 -17.43 11.40
N TYR A 457 -21.37 -17.03 12.41
CA TYR A 457 -20.78 -15.69 12.45
C TYR A 457 -19.88 -15.42 11.22
N LEU A 458 -19.02 -16.38 10.84
CA LEU A 458 -18.19 -16.24 9.64
C LEU A 458 -19.04 -16.22 8.36
N HIS A 459 -20.06 -17.05 8.29
CA HIS A 459 -20.97 -17.10 7.15
C HIS A 459 -21.77 -15.80 6.96
N GLU A 460 -22.34 -15.25 8.05
CA GLU A 460 -23.04 -13.96 8.04
C GLU A 460 -22.12 -12.82 7.63
N LEU A 461 -20.89 -12.81 8.15
CA LEU A 461 -19.89 -11.81 7.82
C LEU A 461 -19.50 -11.89 6.33
N LEU A 462 -19.27 -13.09 5.79
CA LEU A 462 -19.04 -13.29 4.35
C LEU A 462 -20.23 -12.83 3.52
N THR A 463 -21.45 -13.20 3.90
CA THR A 463 -22.68 -12.82 3.19
C THR A 463 -22.84 -11.31 3.11
N TYR A 464 -22.65 -10.62 4.24
CA TYR A 464 -22.69 -9.16 4.30
C TYR A 464 -21.62 -8.51 3.41
N ARG A 465 -20.39 -9.03 3.45
CA ARG A 465 -19.29 -8.51 2.62
C ARG A 465 -19.48 -8.80 1.14
N ILE A 466 -19.96 -9.98 0.75
CA ILE A 466 -20.27 -10.32 -0.65
C ILE A 466 -21.33 -9.36 -1.21
N ALA A 467 -22.38 -9.06 -0.44
CA ALA A 467 -23.39 -8.09 -0.84
C ALA A 467 -22.80 -6.69 -1.06
N THR A 468 -21.94 -6.24 -0.13
CA THR A 468 -21.25 -4.96 -0.21
C THR A 468 -20.31 -4.90 -1.44
N LEU A 469 -19.46 -5.92 -1.61
CA LEU A 469 -18.51 -6.04 -2.73
C LEU A 469 -19.20 -6.11 -4.09
N SER A 470 -20.41 -6.66 -4.16
CA SER A 470 -21.19 -6.74 -5.40
C SER A 470 -21.70 -5.39 -5.89
N SER A 471 -21.72 -4.36 -5.03
CA SER A 471 -22.12 -3.00 -5.40
C SER A 471 -21.01 -2.19 -6.10
N TYR A 472 -19.74 -2.63 -5.98
CA TYR A 472 -18.60 -1.90 -6.54
C TYR A 472 -18.41 -2.18 -8.05
N PRO A 473 -17.84 -1.21 -8.79
CA PRO A 473 -17.50 -1.39 -10.19
C PRO A 473 -16.42 -2.47 -10.40
N HIS A 474 -16.61 -3.32 -11.41
CA HIS A 474 -15.78 -4.50 -11.69
C HIS A 474 -14.46 -4.18 -12.44
N VAL A 475 -13.76 -3.09 -12.09
CA VAL A 475 -12.55 -2.64 -12.81
C VAL A 475 -11.30 -2.65 -11.94
N ASP A 476 -11.46 -2.60 -10.61
CA ASP A 476 -10.38 -2.57 -9.65
C ASP A 476 -9.85 -3.99 -9.35
N PRO A 477 -8.54 -4.27 -9.53
CA PRO A 477 -7.95 -5.59 -9.29
C PRO A 477 -8.12 -6.12 -7.86
N MET A 478 -8.03 -5.26 -6.85
CA MET A 478 -8.13 -5.65 -5.45
C MET A 478 -9.58 -6.00 -5.11
N LEU A 479 -10.56 -5.21 -5.56
CA LEU A 479 -11.98 -5.48 -5.33
C LEU A 479 -12.45 -6.74 -6.06
N MET A 480 -11.99 -6.96 -7.30
CA MET A 480 -12.29 -8.20 -8.01
C MET A 480 -11.71 -9.42 -7.28
N PHE A 481 -10.45 -9.34 -6.86
CA PHE A 481 -9.82 -10.40 -6.09
C PHE A 481 -10.51 -10.63 -4.75
N ALA A 482 -10.83 -9.58 -4.00
CA ALA A 482 -11.56 -9.66 -2.74
C ALA A 482 -12.92 -10.35 -2.91
N ARG A 483 -13.66 -10.04 -3.99
CA ARG A 483 -14.94 -10.68 -4.30
C ARG A 483 -14.79 -12.15 -4.67
N ILE A 484 -13.80 -12.50 -5.49
CA ILE A 484 -13.49 -13.90 -5.82
C ILE A 484 -13.16 -14.67 -4.54
N VAL A 485 -12.26 -14.15 -3.70
CA VAL A 485 -11.91 -14.78 -2.42
C VAL A 485 -13.12 -14.93 -1.52
N ALA A 486 -13.95 -13.89 -1.35
CA ALA A 486 -15.13 -13.96 -0.50
C ALA A 486 -16.09 -15.08 -0.92
N GLN A 487 -16.34 -15.22 -2.23
CA GLN A 487 -17.16 -16.31 -2.76
C GLN A 487 -16.49 -17.68 -2.57
N SER A 488 -15.20 -17.79 -2.86
CA SER A 488 -14.47 -19.05 -2.65
C SER A 488 -14.46 -19.45 -1.17
N MET A 489 -14.42 -18.50 -0.24
CA MET A 489 -14.47 -18.77 1.20
C MET A 489 -15.80 -19.37 1.69
N VAL A 490 -16.90 -19.17 0.95
CA VAL A 490 -18.16 -19.89 1.21
C VAL A 490 -17.96 -21.39 1.00
N LEU A 491 -17.28 -21.78 -0.08
CA LEU A 491 -16.93 -23.19 -0.36
C LEU A 491 -15.97 -23.75 0.69
N PHE A 492 -15.02 -22.93 1.15
CA PHE A 492 -14.11 -23.32 2.22
C PHE A 492 -14.88 -23.63 3.51
N LEU A 493 -15.83 -22.78 3.91
CA LEU A 493 -16.63 -23.05 5.11
C LEU A 493 -17.38 -24.39 4.99
N GLN A 494 -17.94 -24.71 3.82
CA GLN A 494 -18.55 -26.03 3.60
C GLN A 494 -17.56 -27.18 3.81
N SER A 495 -16.33 -27.07 3.30
CA SER A 495 -15.30 -28.09 3.55
C SER A 495 -14.96 -28.25 5.04
N VAL A 496 -15.05 -27.17 5.82
CA VAL A 496 -14.88 -27.23 7.29
C VAL A 496 -16.04 -27.99 7.92
N LEU A 497 -17.28 -27.75 7.47
CA LEU A 497 -18.48 -28.41 7.98
C LEU A 497 -18.45 -29.93 7.74
N GLU A 498 -17.97 -30.33 6.57
CA GLU A 498 -17.82 -31.74 6.17
C GLU A 498 -16.71 -32.47 6.93
N SER A 499 -15.71 -31.74 7.45
CA SER A 499 -14.66 -32.33 8.28
C SER A 499 -15.13 -32.80 9.67
N ILE A 500 -16.41 -32.59 10.01
CA ILE A 500 -17.01 -32.96 11.30
C ILE A 500 -17.67 -34.33 11.24
N THR A 501 -17.38 -35.16 12.25
CA THR A 501 -18.09 -36.43 12.47
C THR A 501 -19.33 -36.19 13.36
N TRP A 502 -20.47 -35.94 12.71
CA TRP A 502 -21.74 -35.69 13.40
C TRP A 502 -22.28 -36.95 14.10
N LYS A 503 -22.71 -36.81 15.37
CA LYS A 503 -23.31 -37.90 16.16
C LYS A 503 -24.84 -37.89 16.15
N SER A 504 -25.47 -36.76 15.81
CA SER A 504 -26.93 -36.57 15.74
C SER A 504 -27.34 -35.99 14.38
N GLY A 505 -28.58 -36.28 13.96
CA GLY A 505 -29.15 -35.83 12.68
C GLY A 505 -29.74 -34.42 12.69
N ASP A 506 -29.73 -33.73 13.84
CA ASP A 506 -30.38 -32.42 14.03
C ASP A 506 -29.79 -31.31 13.13
N HIS A 507 -28.61 -31.55 12.57
CA HIS A 507 -27.87 -30.59 11.74
C HIS A 507 -28.04 -30.80 10.23
N LEU A 508 -28.77 -31.84 9.79
CA LEU A 508 -28.87 -32.23 8.38
C LEU A 508 -29.50 -31.14 7.50
N LEU A 509 -30.50 -30.42 8.02
CA LEU A 509 -31.16 -29.35 7.28
C LEU A 509 -30.22 -28.17 7.01
N GLY A 510 -29.39 -27.81 8.00
CA GLY A 510 -28.38 -26.78 7.84
C GLY A 510 -27.35 -27.15 6.79
N ILE A 511 -26.83 -28.39 6.82
CA ILE A 511 -25.86 -28.90 5.84
C ILE A 511 -26.39 -28.76 4.39
N ILE A 512 -27.65 -29.14 4.14
CA ILE A 512 -28.27 -29.03 2.80
C ILE A 512 -28.40 -27.57 2.36
N GLU A 513 -28.71 -26.65 3.28
CA GLU A 513 -28.79 -25.23 2.95
C GLU A 513 -27.42 -24.67 2.54
N PHE A 514 -26.35 -25.04 3.24
CA PHE A 514 -24.99 -24.63 2.89
C PHE A 514 -24.53 -25.17 1.53
N GLU A 515 -24.88 -26.43 1.18
CA GLU A 515 -24.60 -27.00 -0.14
C GLU A 515 -25.20 -26.13 -1.27
N ARG A 516 -26.47 -25.69 -1.11
CA ARG A 516 -27.12 -24.81 -2.09
C ARG A 516 -26.41 -23.48 -2.24
N VAL A 517 -25.98 -22.88 -1.13
CA VAL A 517 -25.26 -21.60 -1.15
C VAL A 517 -23.88 -21.77 -1.81
N CYS A 518 -23.22 -22.91 -1.62
CA CYS A 518 -21.97 -23.24 -2.29
C CYS A 518 -22.10 -23.33 -3.81
N VAL A 519 -23.16 -23.96 -4.32
CA VAL A 519 -23.41 -24.01 -5.77
C VAL A 519 -23.52 -22.60 -6.35
N LEU A 520 -24.26 -21.70 -5.70
CA LEU A 520 -24.37 -20.30 -6.15
C LEU A 520 -23.03 -19.57 -6.11
N ALA A 521 -22.27 -19.72 -5.03
CA ALA A 521 -20.94 -19.11 -4.90
C ALA A 521 -19.96 -19.63 -5.96
N ALA A 522 -20.00 -20.93 -6.28
CA ALA A 522 -19.20 -21.57 -7.30
C ALA A 522 -19.43 -20.97 -8.70
N HIS A 523 -20.70 -20.83 -9.10
CA HIS A 523 -21.05 -20.18 -10.37
C HIS A 523 -20.58 -18.73 -10.41
N GLU A 524 -20.69 -18.00 -9.30
CA GLU A 524 -20.21 -16.62 -9.25
C GLU A 524 -18.69 -16.50 -9.34
N VAL A 525 -17.92 -17.38 -8.71
CA VAL A 525 -16.45 -17.41 -8.88
C VAL A 525 -16.11 -17.56 -10.36
N VAL A 526 -16.73 -18.51 -11.05
CA VAL A 526 -16.46 -18.76 -12.48
C VAL A 526 -16.89 -17.59 -13.34
N GLY A 527 -18.02 -16.95 -13.03
CA GLY A 527 -18.47 -15.71 -13.68
C GLY A 527 -17.46 -14.57 -13.52
N LEU A 528 -16.97 -14.36 -12.31
CA LEU A 528 -15.97 -13.32 -11.98
C LEU A 528 -14.64 -13.57 -12.69
N VAL A 529 -14.14 -14.82 -12.71
CA VAL A 529 -12.90 -15.19 -13.40
C VAL A 529 -13.03 -14.96 -14.91
N LYS A 530 -14.18 -15.28 -15.51
CA LYS A 530 -14.45 -14.98 -16.93
C LYS A 530 -14.44 -13.47 -17.20
N MET A 531 -15.06 -12.66 -16.34
CA MET A 531 -15.02 -11.20 -16.46
C MET A 531 -13.59 -10.66 -16.30
N GLN A 532 -12.81 -11.22 -15.38
CA GLN A 532 -11.42 -10.84 -15.16
C GLN A 532 -10.54 -11.10 -16.40
N GLY A 533 -10.73 -12.23 -17.08
CA GLY A 533 -10.04 -12.54 -18.34
C GLY A 533 -10.27 -11.49 -19.44
N GLN A 534 -11.45 -10.85 -19.45
CA GLN A 534 -11.78 -9.80 -20.42
C GLN A 534 -11.08 -8.47 -20.15
N LEU A 535 -10.61 -8.22 -18.92
CA LEU A 535 -9.98 -6.96 -18.50
C LEU A 535 -8.46 -6.94 -18.75
N GLY A 536 -7.90 -8.06 -19.22
CA GLY A 536 -6.48 -8.26 -19.50
C GLY A 536 -5.68 -8.74 -18.27
N TYR A 537 -4.75 -9.68 -18.49
CA TYR A 537 -4.01 -10.36 -17.42
C TYR A 537 -3.23 -9.44 -16.46
N PHE A 538 -2.85 -8.23 -16.89
CA PHE A 538 -2.14 -7.27 -16.02
C PHE A 538 -3.01 -6.66 -14.92
N LYS A 539 -4.34 -6.84 -14.99
CA LYS A 539 -5.29 -6.42 -13.95
C LYS A 539 -5.67 -7.56 -13.00
N VAL A 540 -4.99 -8.70 -13.10
CA VAL A 540 -5.19 -9.83 -12.21
C VAL A 540 -4.35 -9.64 -10.96
N HIS A 541 -4.98 -9.73 -9.79
CA HIS A 541 -4.25 -9.72 -8.52
C HIS A 541 -3.29 -10.93 -8.45
N PRO A 542 -2.02 -10.77 -8.04
CA PRO A 542 -1.03 -11.85 -8.01
C PRO A 542 -1.42 -13.11 -7.23
N LEU A 543 -2.27 -12.95 -6.22
CA LEU A 543 -2.73 -14.03 -5.34
C LEU A 543 -4.01 -14.74 -5.85
N THR A 544 -4.55 -14.37 -7.01
CA THR A 544 -5.73 -15.01 -7.63
C THR A 544 -5.63 -16.53 -7.76
N PRO A 545 -4.44 -17.15 -7.97
CA PRO A 545 -4.34 -18.60 -7.97
C PRO A 545 -4.85 -19.28 -6.68
N ILE A 546 -4.76 -18.62 -5.51
CA ILE A 546 -5.20 -19.19 -4.23
C ILE A 546 -6.69 -19.60 -4.25
N PRO A 547 -7.65 -18.68 -4.47
CA PRO A 547 -9.06 -19.05 -4.52
C PRO A 547 -9.39 -20.00 -5.67
N LEU A 548 -8.68 -19.93 -6.80
CA LEU A 548 -8.99 -20.80 -7.95
C LEU A 548 -8.59 -22.25 -7.67
N MET A 549 -7.41 -22.48 -7.08
CA MET A 549 -6.98 -23.82 -6.66
C MET A 549 -7.96 -24.43 -5.67
N MET A 550 -8.43 -23.64 -4.70
CA MET A 550 -9.43 -24.08 -3.74
C MET A 550 -10.77 -24.43 -4.41
N CYS A 551 -11.24 -23.62 -5.36
CA CYS A 551 -12.46 -23.94 -6.12
C CYS A 551 -12.30 -25.20 -6.97
N THR A 552 -11.14 -25.42 -7.59
CA THR A 552 -10.89 -26.65 -8.37
C THR A 552 -10.90 -27.91 -7.50
N GLU A 553 -10.34 -27.85 -6.29
CA GLU A 553 -10.39 -28.95 -5.32
C GLU A 553 -11.84 -29.23 -4.86
N PHE A 554 -12.61 -28.16 -4.61
CA PHE A 554 -14.03 -28.29 -4.27
C PHE A 554 -14.83 -28.92 -5.42
N PHE A 555 -14.69 -28.45 -6.65
CA PHE A 555 -15.43 -29.00 -7.80
C PHE A 555 -15.10 -30.47 -8.05
N SER A 556 -13.83 -30.86 -7.87
CA SER A 556 -13.42 -32.26 -8.01
C SER A 556 -14.04 -33.18 -6.94
N SER A 557 -14.21 -32.69 -5.71
CA SER A 557 -14.79 -33.47 -4.61
C SER A 557 -16.32 -33.43 -4.58
N HIS A 558 -16.93 -32.42 -5.20
CA HIS A 558 -18.36 -32.14 -5.12
C HIS A 558 -19.12 -32.20 -6.46
N GLY A 559 -18.61 -32.95 -7.45
CA GLY A 559 -19.27 -33.08 -8.76
C GLY A 559 -20.71 -33.62 -8.71
N TYR A 560 -21.13 -34.20 -7.59
CA TYR A 560 -22.50 -34.66 -7.36
C TYR A 560 -23.50 -33.53 -7.07
N LEU A 561 -23.03 -32.35 -6.63
CA LEU A 561 -23.90 -31.21 -6.29
C LEU A 561 -24.45 -30.51 -7.53
N ASP A 562 -23.66 -30.40 -8.59
CA ASP A 562 -24.05 -29.76 -9.85
C ASP A 562 -23.27 -30.38 -11.03
N PRO A 563 -23.94 -30.91 -12.06
CA PRO A 563 -23.29 -31.54 -13.21
C PRO A 563 -22.39 -30.58 -14.01
N SER A 564 -22.55 -29.26 -13.87
CA SER A 564 -21.72 -28.26 -14.54
C SER A 564 -20.33 -28.10 -13.91
N PHE A 565 -20.08 -28.65 -12.70
CA PHE A 565 -18.81 -28.51 -11.99
C PHE A 565 -17.62 -29.06 -12.78
N GLU A 566 -17.81 -30.14 -13.55
CA GLU A 566 -16.74 -30.69 -14.40
C GLU A 566 -16.27 -29.68 -15.46
N VAL A 567 -17.22 -29.03 -16.14
CA VAL A 567 -16.93 -28.02 -17.17
C VAL A 567 -16.36 -26.74 -16.54
N MET A 568 -16.90 -26.32 -15.39
CA MET A 568 -16.41 -25.16 -14.66
C MET A 568 -14.98 -25.37 -14.16
N MET A 569 -14.66 -26.56 -13.65
CA MET A 569 -13.32 -26.94 -13.23
C MET A 569 -12.34 -26.84 -14.39
N HIS A 570 -12.69 -27.36 -15.56
CA HIS A 570 -11.86 -27.23 -16.76
C HIS A 570 -11.55 -25.76 -17.10
N GLY A 571 -12.55 -24.88 -17.04
CA GLY A 571 -12.35 -23.44 -17.29
C GLY A 571 -11.48 -22.73 -16.24
N LEU A 572 -11.56 -23.14 -14.97
CA LEU A 572 -10.68 -22.61 -13.92
C LEU A 572 -9.24 -23.10 -14.08
N VAL A 573 -9.04 -24.37 -14.44
CA VAL A 573 -7.71 -24.94 -14.71
C VAL A 573 -7.05 -24.27 -15.92
N GLU A 574 -7.82 -24.00 -16.98
CA GLU A 574 -7.34 -23.22 -18.13
C GLU A 574 -6.92 -21.81 -17.71
N SER A 575 -7.73 -21.14 -16.88
CA SER A 575 -7.39 -19.80 -16.35
C SER A 575 -6.12 -19.82 -15.51
N LEU A 576 -5.92 -20.86 -14.69
CA LEU A 576 -4.69 -21.07 -13.92
C LEU A 576 -3.47 -21.29 -14.84
N HIS A 577 -3.62 -22.10 -15.90
CA HIS A 577 -2.58 -22.30 -16.90
C HIS A 577 -2.22 -21.01 -17.64
N ASP A 578 -3.20 -20.18 -18.00
CA ASP A 578 -2.94 -18.90 -18.64
C ASP A 578 -2.18 -17.95 -17.71
N LEU A 579 -2.56 -17.90 -16.43
CA LEU A 579 -1.80 -17.15 -15.42
C LEU A 579 -0.36 -17.68 -15.29
N ASP A 580 -0.15 -18.99 -15.44
CA ASP A 580 1.18 -19.60 -15.44
C ASP A 580 2.00 -19.31 -16.70
N ARG A 581 1.37 -19.31 -17.87
CA ARG A 581 2.00 -18.92 -19.14
C ARG A 581 2.45 -17.47 -19.13
N VAL A 582 1.66 -16.57 -18.52
CA VAL A 582 2.04 -15.17 -18.31
C VAL A 582 3.26 -15.05 -17.39
N LYS A 583 3.42 -15.96 -16.42
CA LYS A 583 4.62 -16.01 -15.55
C LYS A 583 5.87 -16.46 -16.30
N ASN A 584 5.74 -17.45 -17.21
CA ASN A 584 6.86 -18.08 -17.92
C ASN A 584 6.61 -18.25 -19.43
N PRO A 585 6.70 -17.17 -20.23
CA PRO A 585 6.42 -17.24 -21.67
C PRO A 585 7.40 -18.13 -22.45
N VAL A 586 8.58 -18.41 -21.91
CA VAL A 586 9.64 -19.22 -22.57
C VAL A 586 9.37 -20.73 -22.48
N GLN A 587 8.54 -21.19 -21.54
CA GLN A 587 8.22 -22.62 -21.35
C GLN A 587 6.91 -23.04 -22.03
N SER A 588 6.22 -22.10 -22.68
CA SER A 588 4.94 -22.37 -23.34
C SER A 588 5.20 -22.84 -24.78
N PRO A 589 4.66 -24.00 -25.24
CA PRO A 589 4.67 -24.31 -26.66
C PRO A 589 3.93 -23.18 -27.42
N PRO A 590 4.42 -22.76 -28.60
CA PRO A 590 3.78 -21.69 -29.36
C PRO A 590 2.34 -22.12 -29.64
N LEU A 591 1.39 -21.21 -29.40
CA LEU A 591 -0.01 -21.36 -29.78
C LEU A 591 -0.05 -21.82 -31.24
N SER A 592 -0.38 -23.09 -31.46
CA SER A 592 -0.72 -23.60 -32.78
C SER A 592 -2.03 -22.92 -33.17
N VAL A 593 -1.93 -21.92 -34.03
CA VAL A 593 -3.09 -21.38 -34.75
C VAL A 593 -3.63 -22.52 -35.60
N GLN A 594 -4.77 -23.10 -35.19
CA GLN A 594 -5.64 -23.91 -36.03
C GLN A 594 -7.08 -23.46 -35.82
#